data_AF-A0AAD6XT82-F1
#
_entry.id   AF-A0AAD6XT82-F1
#
_cell.length_a   1.000
_cell.length_b   1.000
_cell.length_c   1.000
_cell.angle_alpha   90.00
_cell.angle_beta   90.00
_cell.angle_gamma   90.00
#
_symmetry.space_group_name_H-M   'P 1'
#
loop_
_entity.id
_entity.type
_entity.pdbx_description
1 polymer ?
#
loop_
_entity_poly.entity_id
_entity_poly.type
_entity_poly.pdbx_seq_one_letter_code
_entity_poly.pdbx_strand_id
1 'polypeptide(L)'
;MGICYNDGCMKRAEQQCSNCKQATYCGPACQKKAWPTHKRECEMNRILREYQEKEEAKPIPRPPPTRCTGCNVKYDEEEYIAEDVCDDCGYTACESCVSHHSRGSCYCQNSNFGRPYCIMEPRWYHMSSSTGRSYKGDRHPDDPWFVEENAELFEDEARKCGNCGETKLCLREEYC
;
A
#
# COMPACT_ATOMS: atom_id res chain seq x y z
N MET A 1 13.21 11.61 13.50
CA MET A 1 13.13 13.01 14.00
C MET A 1 14.26 13.82 13.37
N GLY A 2 13.96 15.06 12.96
CA GLY A 2 14.86 15.95 12.21
C GLY A 2 15.71 16.87 13.08
N ILE A 3 16.02 18.07 12.56
CA ILE A 3 16.80 19.12 13.24
C ILE A 3 15.86 19.97 14.12
N CYS A 4 16.39 20.50 15.22
CA CYS A 4 15.66 21.42 16.10
C CYS A 4 15.12 22.65 15.35
N TYR A 5 13.84 22.96 15.56
CA TYR A 5 13.09 24.06 14.94
C TYR A 5 13.49 25.45 15.49
N ASN A 6 14.08 25.52 16.69
CA ASN A 6 14.55 26.81 17.21
C ASN A 6 15.67 27.38 16.33
N ASP A 7 15.45 28.58 15.80
CA ASP A 7 16.40 29.28 14.94
C ASP A 7 17.79 29.37 15.59
N GLY A 8 18.81 29.07 14.78
CA GLY A 8 20.20 28.96 15.21
C GLY A 8 20.57 27.72 16.04
N CYS A 9 19.66 26.77 16.26
CA CYS A 9 19.97 25.50 16.93
C CYS A 9 20.04 24.34 15.94
N MET A 10 21.26 23.82 15.69
CA MET A 10 21.50 22.69 14.77
C MET A 10 21.54 21.33 15.46
N LYS A 11 21.10 21.24 16.71
CA LYS A 11 21.04 19.96 17.44
C LYS A 11 19.94 19.07 16.87
N ARG A 12 20.16 17.75 16.93
CA ARG A 12 19.13 16.75 16.60
C ARG A 12 17.94 16.94 17.54
N ALA A 13 16.73 16.86 17.00
CA ALA A 13 15.52 16.92 17.81
C ALA A 13 15.23 15.57 18.47
N GLU A 14 14.81 15.63 19.74
CA GLU A 14 14.41 14.48 20.55
C GLU A 14 12.93 14.55 20.96
N GLN A 15 12.32 15.74 20.81
CA GLN A 15 10.96 16.04 21.20
C GLN A 15 10.23 16.71 20.05
N GLN A 16 8.91 16.63 20.07
CA GLN A 16 8.04 17.27 19.09
C GLN A 16 6.93 18.03 19.81
N CYS A 17 6.47 19.13 19.21
CA CYS A 17 5.33 19.88 19.72
C CYS A 17 4.11 18.95 19.81
N SER A 18 3.59 18.74 21.02
CA SER A 18 2.46 17.83 21.26
C SER A 18 1.16 18.26 20.57
N ASN A 19 1.01 19.57 20.31
CA ASN A 19 -0.18 20.13 19.68
C ASN A 19 -0.14 19.97 18.14
N CYS A 20 0.83 20.61 17.48
CA CYS A 20 0.90 20.64 16.02
C CYS A 20 1.67 19.46 15.41
N LYS A 21 2.44 18.71 16.20
CA LYS A 21 3.26 17.58 15.74
C LYS A 21 4.08 17.88 14.47
N GLN A 22 4.49 19.14 14.27
CA GLN A 22 5.36 19.52 13.15
C GLN A 22 6.68 20.13 13.60
N ALA A 23 6.65 21.09 14.52
CA ALA A 23 7.89 21.61 15.08
C ALA A 23 8.55 20.56 16.00
N THR A 24 9.84 20.32 15.78
CA THR A 24 10.65 19.40 16.60
C THR A 24 11.72 20.17 17.36
N TYR A 25 12.11 19.72 18.56
CA TYR A 25 13.04 20.43 19.43
C TYR A 25 14.04 19.46 20.05
N CYS A 26 15.26 19.92 20.30
CA CYS A 26 16.24 19.16 21.08
C CYS A 26 15.94 19.17 22.59
N GLY A 27 14.91 19.91 23.03
CA GLY A 27 14.46 19.94 24.43
C GLY A 27 13.61 21.17 24.78
N PRO A 28 13.11 21.25 26.04
CA PRO A 28 12.16 22.28 26.47
C PRO A 28 12.69 23.71 26.40
N ALA A 29 14.01 23.91 26.55
CA ALA A 29 14.63 25.23 26.46
C ALA A 29 14.48 25.84 25.05
N CYS A 30 14.74 25.04 24.00
CA CYS A 30 14.57 25.47 22.62
C CYS A 30 13.09 25.65 22.26
N GLN A 31 12.21 24.81 22.79
CA GLN A 31 10.76 24.96 22.59
C GLN A 31 10.26 26.30 23.16
N LYS A 32 10.65 26.65 24.41
CA LYS A 32 10.26 27.93 25.03
C LYS A 32 10.83 29.13 24.26
N LYS A 33 12.08 29.04 23.79
CA LYS A 33 12.73 30.11 23.02
C LYS A 33 12.07 30.34 21.65
N ALA A 34 11.67 29.28 20.97
CA ALA A 34 10.97 29.34 19.68
C ALA A 34 9.47 29.61 19.79
N TRP A 35 8.87 29.52 20.99
CA TRP A 35 7.42 29.66 21.16
C TRP A 35 6.83 30.98 20.63
N PRO A 36 7.47 32.16 20.78
CA PRO A 36 6.91 33.42 20.28
C PRO A 36 6.65 33.43 18.77
N THR A 37 7.49 32.75 17.99
CA THR A 37 7.33 32.59 16.55
C THR A 37 6.42 31.40 16.24
N HIS A 38 6.70 30.24 16.86
CA HIS A 38 5.98 29.00 16.62
C HIS A 38 4.47 29.10 16.91
N LYS A 39 4.06 29.85 17.93
CA LYS A 39 2.64 29.91 18.35
C LYS A 39 1.68 30.30 17.23
N ARG A 40 2.12 31.12 16.27
CA ARG A 40 1.30 31.57 15.13
C ARG A 40 1.09 30.44 14.12
N GLU A 41 2.13 29.64 13.90
CA GLU A 41 2.11 28.51 12.97
C GLU A 41 1.54 27.24 13.60
N CYS A 42 1.57 27.14 14.93
CA CYS A 42 1.17 25.96 15.69
C CYS A 42 -0.28 25.55 15.37
N GLU A 43 -1.20 26.51 15.39
CA GLU A 43 -2.62 26.24 15.12
C GLU A 43 -2.84 25.83 13.66
N MET A 44 -2.24 26.55 12.70
CA MET A 44 -2.36 26.23 11.28
C MET A 44 -1.80 24.84 10.96
N ASN A 45 -0.64 24.50 11.51
CA ASN A 45 -0.04 23.17 11.33
C ASN A 45 -0.90 22.06 11.95
N ARG A 46 -1.60 22.34 13.06
CA ARG A 46 -2.57 21.39 13.62
C ARG A 46 -3.72 21.13 12.65
N ILE A 47 -4.35 22.20 12.15
CA ILE A 47 -5.48 22.12 11.21
C ILE A 47 -5.07 21.42 9.91
N LEU A 48 -3.91 21.77 9.36
CA LEU A 48 -3.39 21.15 8.14
C LEU A 48 -3.14 19.66 8.33
N ARG A 49 -2.56 19.26 9.47
CA ARG A 49 -2.36 17.85 9.79
C ARG A 49 -3.70 17.12 9.94
N GLU A 50 -4.66 17.69 10.67
CA GLU A 50 -6.01 17.12 10.80
C GLU A 50 -6.72 16.97 9.44
N TYR A 51 -6.53 17.94 8.53
CA TYR A 51 -7.06 17.86 7.17
C TYR A 51 -6.37 16.76 6.37
N GLN A 52 -5.04 16.69 6.40
CA GLN A 52 -4.27 15.62 5.74
C GLN A 52 -4.67 14.23 6.25
N GLU A 53 -4.75 14.04 7.57
CA GLU A 53 -5.19 12.80 8.20
C GLU A 53 -6.62 12.42 7.75
N LYS A 54 -7.53 13.41 7.62
CA LYS A 54 -8.88 13.17 7.09
C LYS A 54 -8.89 12.82 5.61
N GLU A 55 -8.10 13.48 4.78
CA GLU A 55 -8.00 13.17 3.35
C GLU A 55 -7.37 11.79 3.12
N GLU A 56 -6.31 11.44 3.84
CA GLU A 56 -5.64 10.13 3.77
C GLU A 56 -6.53 8.98 4.28
N ALA A 57 -7.41 9.27 5.25
CA ALA A 57 -8.38 8.30 5.76
C ALA A 57 -9.59 8.10 4.83
N LYS A 58 -9.79 8.95 3.79
CA LYS A 58 -10.89 8.74 2.84
C LYS A 58 -10.64 7.45 2.05
N PRO A 59 -11.66 6.59 1.90
CA PRO A 59 -11.53 5.42 1.05
C PRO A 59 -11.27 5.86 -0.39
N ILE A 60 -10.40 5.14 -1.09
CA ILE A 60 -10.15 5.36 -2.52
C ILE A 60 -11.49 5.14 -3.25
N PRO A 61 -11.98 6.10 -4.04
CA PRO A 61 -13.25 5.94 -4.75
C PRO A 61 -13.16 4.76 -5.72
N ARG A 62 -14.21 3.95 -5.76
CA ARG A 62 -14.31 2.86 -6.73
C ARG A 62 -14.37 3.44 -8.15
N PRO A 63 -13.64 2.86 -9.12
CA PRO A 63 -13.71 3.31 -10.50
C PRO A 63 -15.10 3.01 -11.08
N PRO A 64 -15.52 3.76 -12.12
CA PRO A 64 -16.82 3.54 -12.75
C PRO A 64 -16.86 2.16 -13.43
N PRO A 65 -17.93 1.38 -13.25
CA PRO A 65 -18.01 0.03 -13.80
C PRO A 65 -18.30 0.00 -15.31
N THR A 66 -18.46 1.15 -15.96
CA THR A 66 -18.81 1.27 -17.39
C THR A 66 -17.60 1.25 -18.32
N ARG A 67 -16.39 1.10 -17.78
CA ARG A 67 -15.15 1.07 -18.56
C ARG A 67 -14.13 0.16 -17.92
N CYS A 68 -13.22 -0.39 -18.72
CA CYS A 68 -12.03 -1.05 -18.22
C CYS A 68 -11.13 -0.06 -17.49
N THR A 69 -10.74 -0.36 -16.26
CA THR A 69 -9.84 0.49 -15.48
C THR A 69 -8.42 0.48 -16.06
N GLY A 70 -8.00 -0.64 -16.67
CA GLY A 70 -6.65 -0.81 -17.22
C GLY A 70 -6.39 -0.10 -18.56
N CYS A 71 -7.38 -0.04 -19.46
CA CYS A 71 -7.22 0.58 -20.79
C CYS A 71 -8.26 1.67 -21.13
N ASN A 72 -9.23 1.93 -20.24
CA ASN A 72 -10.29 2.92 -20.39
C ASN A 72 -11.26 2.68 -21.57
N VAL A 73 -11.25 1.49 -22.16
CA VAL A 73 -12.27 1.09 -23.16
C VAL A 73 -13.65 1.12 -22.50
N LYS A 74 -14.65 1.66 -23.20
CA LYS A 74 -16.03 1.62 -22.71
C LYS A 74 -16.54 0.20 -22.84
N TYR A 75 -17.29 -0.21 -21.84
CA TYR A 75 -18.15 -1.36 -21.98
C TYR A 75 -19.43 -0.94 -22.70
N ASP A 76 -19.92 -1.82 -23.55
CA ASP A 76 -21.23 -1.74 -24.18
C ASP A 76 -21.99 -3.05 -23.92
N GLU A 77 -23.29 -3.05 -24.19
CA GLU A 77 -24.19 -4.14 -23.79
C GLU A 77 -23.99 -5.43 -24.62
N GLU A 78 -23.20 -5.40 -25.69
CA GLU A 78 -23.17 -6.46 -26.71
C GLU A 78 -21.77 -7.01 -27.04
N GLU A 79 -20.70 -6.21 -26.98
CA GLU A 79 -19.38 -6.60 -27.51
C GLU A 79 -18.26 -6.46 -26.48
N TYR A 80 -18.29 -5.42 -25.64
CA TYR A 80 -17.24 -5.16 -24.65
C TYR A 80 -17.80 -5.24 -23.23
N ILE A 81 -17.60 -6.38 -22.56
CA ILE A 81 -17.98 -6.56 -21.15
C ILE A 81 -16.75 -6.57 -20.22
N ALA A 82 -16.98 -6.34 -18.93
CA ALA A 82 -15.97 -6.58 -17.91
C ALA A 82 -15.78 -8.08 -17.75
N GLU A 83 -14.55 -8.55 -17.92
CA GLU A 83 -14.18 -9.95 -17.71
C GLU A 83 -13.96 -10.23 -16.22
N ASP A 84 -13.31 -9.29 -15.53
CA ASP A 84 -13.07 -9.41 -14.09
C ASP A 84 -13.36 -8.07 -13.39
N VAL A 85 -13.92 -8.17 -12.19
CA VAL A 85 -14.31 -7.06 -11.34
C VAL A 85 -13.85 -7.36 -9.92
N CYS A 86 -12.97 -6.52 -9.39
CA CYS A 86 -12.51 -6.67 -8.02
C CYS A 86 -13.57 -6.14 -7.04
N ASP A 87 -14.16 -7.04 -6.24
CA ASP A 87 -15.19 -6.67 -5.26
C ASP A 87 -14.71 -5.68 -4.19
N ASP A 88 -13.41 -5.69 -3.87
CA ASP A 88 -12.82 -4.83 -2.84
C ASP A 88 -12.66 -3.37 -3.33
N CYS A 89 -11.93 -3.19 -4.44
CA CYS A 89 -11.56 -1.86 -4.93
C CYS A 89 -12.38 -1.39 -6.14
N GLY A 90 -13.23 -2.24 -6.71
CA GLY A 90 -14.05 -1.95 -7.88
C GLY A 90 -13.30 -1.94 -9.20
N TYR A 91 -12.01 -2.28 -9.23
CA TYR A 91 -11.22 -2.34 -10.47
C TYR A 91 -11.85 -3.32 -11.45
N THR A 92 -12.07 -2.85 -12.67
CA THR A 92 -12.65 -3.62 -13.77
C THR A 92 -11.60 -3.85 -14.86
N ALA A 93 -11.55 -5.04 -15.43
CA ALA A 93 -10.67 -5.35 -16.55
C ALA A 93 -11.46 -5.99 -17.70
N CYS A 94 -11.17 -5.59 -18.94
CA CYS A 94 -11.60 -6.36 -20.11
C CYS A 94 -10.73 -7.61 -20.28
N GLU A 95 -11.14 -8.53 -21.15
CA GLU A 95 -10.41 -9.76 -21.48
C GLU A 95 -8.92 -9.52 -21.77
N SER A 96 -8.62 -8.52 -22.62
CA SER A 96 -7.24 -8.16 -22.96
C SER A 96 -6.44 -7.62 -21.76
N CYS A 97 -7.10 -6.98 -20.79
CA CYS A 97 -6.43 -6.41 -19.62
C CYS A 97 -6.26 -7.42 -18.49
N VAL A 98 -7.18 -8.37 -18.29
CA VAL A 98 -7.10 -9.39 -17.23
C VAL A 98 -5.77 -10.14 -17.26
N SER A 99 -5.29 -10.48 -18.46
CA SER A 99 -4.02 -11.20 -18.65
C SER A 99 -2.82 -10.27 -18.86
N HIS A 100 -3.02 -8.95 -18.88
CA HIS A 100 -1.97 -7.99 -19.20
C HIS A 100 -1.09 -7.71 -17.99
N HIS A 101 0.22 -7.83 -18.17
CA HIS A 101 1.19 -7.62 -17.09
C HIS A 101 1.03 -6.27 -16.38
N SER A 102 0.82 -5.16 -17.10
CA SER A 102 0.65 -3.83 -16.47
C SER A 102 -0.79 -3.35 -16.24
N ARG A 103 -1.80 -4.04 -16.80
CA ARG A 103 -3.21 -3.57 -16.81
C ARG A 103 -4.18 -4.58 -16.18
N GLY A 104 -3.68 -5.74 -15.76
CA GLY A 104 -4.42 -6.82 -15.12
C GLY A 104 -4.09 -6.96 -13.64
N SER A 105 -3.70 -5.87 -12.99
CA SER A 105 -3.54 -5.84 -11.54
C SER A 105 -4.52 -4.83 -10.94
N CYS A 106 -5.34 -5.25 -9.99
CA CYS A 106 -6.27 -4.33 -9.32
C CYS A 106 -5.51 -3.38 -8.35
N TYR A 107 -6.24 -2.49 -7.68
CA TYR A 107 -5.62 -1.55 -6.73
C TYR A 107 -5.26 -2.17 -5.39
N CYS A 108 -5.73 -3.38 -5.08
CA CYS A 108 -5.49 -4.03 -3.80
C CYS A 108 -4.01 -4.39 -3.61
N GLN A 109 -3.50 -4.15 -2.40
CA GLN A 109 -2.10 -4.40 -2.08
C GLN A 109 -1.81 -5.88 -1.79
N ASN A 110 -2.81 -6.62 -1.29
CA ASN A 110 -2.66 -8.00 -0.83
C ASN A 110 -3.43 -9.02 -1.69
N SER A 111 -4.08 -8.57 -2.76
CA SER A 111 -4.85 -9.42 -3.67
C SER A 111 -4.87 -8.86 -5.09
N ASN A 112 -5.15 -9.72 -6.06
CA ASN A 112 -5.52 -9.34 -7.41
C ASN A 112 -6.92 -9.85 -7.73
N PHE A 113 -7.87 -8.95 -8.01
CA PHE A 113 -9.28 -9.30 -8.23
C PHE A 113 -9.85 -10.22 -7.13
N GLY A 114 -9.56 -9.88 -5.86
CA GLY A 114 -10.00 -10.64 -4.70
C GLY A 114 -9.20 -11.92 -4.42
N ARG A 115 -8.35 -12.39 -5.35
CA ARG A 115 -7.46 -13.54 -5.12
C ARG A 115 -6.23 -13.10 -4.32
N PRO A 116 -5.99 -13.63 -3.11
CA PRO A 116 -4.86 -13.20 -2.29
C PRO A 116 -3.52 -13.48 -2.97
N TYR A 117 -2.58 -12.53 -2.92
CA TYR A 117 -1.25 -12.73 -3.50
C TYR A 117 -0.44 -13.84 -2.82
N CYS A 118 -0.78 -14.17 -1.56
CA CYS A 118 -0.10 -15.23 -0.84
C CYS A 118 -0.34 -16.61 -1.46
N ILE A 119 -1.48 -16.87 -2.10
CA ILE A 119 -1.76 -18.16 -2.77
C ILE A 119 -1.38 -18.17 -4.25
N MET A 120 -0.91 -17.04 -4.78
CA MET A 120 -0.56 -16.90 -6.19
C MET A 120 0.94 -17.08 -6.39
N GLU A 121 1.30 -17.68 -7.52
CA GLU A 121 2.68 -17.68 -7.99
C GLU A 121 3.25 -16.26 -8.03
N PRO A 122 4.50 -16.05 -7.58
CA PRO A 122 5.17 -14.77 -7.74
C PRO A 122 5.28 -14.42 -9.22
N ARG A 123 4.70 -13.29 -9.63
CA ARG A 123 4.89 -12.73 -10.97
C ARG A 123 5.39 -11.30 -10.84
N TRP A 124 6.42 -10.95 -11.60
CA TRP A 124 7.08 -9.64 -11.55
C TRP A 124 6.12 -8.45 -11.79
N TYR A 125 4.97 -8.72 -12.42
CA TYR A 125 3.98 -7.74 -12.80
C TYR A 125 2.77 -7.66 -11.87
N HIS A 126 2.66 -8.55 -10.88
CA HIS A 126 1.62 -8.48 -9.84
C HIS A 126 1.97 -7.39 -8.82
N MET A 127 1.51 -6.17 -9.09
CA MET A 127 1.70 -5.00 -8.23
C MET A 127 0.43 -4.15 -8.17
N SER A 128 0.20 -3.45 -7.06
CA SER A 128 -0.97 -2.57 -6.93
C SER A 128 -0.93 -1.48 -8.00
N SER A 129 -1.90 -1.45 -8.92
CA SER A 129 -1.89 -0.47 -10.02
C SER A 129 -2.07 0.99 -9.57
N SER A 130 -2.51 1.23 -8.33
CA SER A 130 -2.64 2.58 -7.78
C SER A 130 -1.32 3.12 -7.22
N THR A 131 -0.48 2.25 -6.67
CA THR A 131 0.76 2.64 -5.97
C THR A 131 2.03 2.17 -6.68
N GLY A 132 1.93 1.27 -7.66
CA GLY A 132 3.06 0.59 -8.29
C GLY A 132 3.86 -0.30 -7.34
N ARG A 133 3.34 -0.58 -6.13
CA ARG A 133 4.06 -1.36 -5.12
C ARG A 133 3.79 -2.84 -5.32
N SER A 134 4.86 -3.62 -5.40
CA SER A 134 4.80 -5.08 -5.34
C SER A 134 4.32 -5.55 -3.96
N TYR A 135 3.64 -6.68 -3.95
CA TYR A 135 3.34 -7.42 -2.72
C TYR A 135 4.64 -7.83 -2.02
N LYS A 136 4.66 -7.74 -0.68
CA LYS A 136 5.84 -8.03 0.16
C LYS A 136 5.54 -9.02 1.30
N GLY A 137 4.37 -9.64 1.27
CA GLY A 137 3.98 -10.62 2.28
C GLY A 137 4.42 -12.02 1.90
N ASP A 138 4.14 -12.98 2.79
CA ASP A 138 4.42 -14.38 2.55
C ASP A 138 3.69 -14.92 1.32
N ARG A 139 4.33 -15.86 0.65
CA ARG A 139 3.76 -16.60 -0.49
C ARG A 139 3.80 -18.09 -0.20
N HIS A 140 2.73 -18.77 -0.56
CA HIS A 140 2.53 -20.20 -0.50
C HIS A 140 1.62 -20.59 -1.68
N PRO A 141 2.12 -20.57 -2.93
CA PRO A 141 1.31 -20.87 -4.10
C PRO A 141 0.60 -22.23 -3.95
N ASP A 142 -0.70 -22.26 -4.25
CA ASP A 142 -1.51 -23.45 -4.06
C ASP A 142 -1.44 -24.43 -5.25
N ASP A 143 -0.72 -24.07 -6.32
CA ASP A 143 -0.54 -24.90 -7.52
C ASP A 143 0.38 -26.09 -7.20
N PRO A 144 -0.12 -27.35 -7.28
CA PRO A 144 0.68 -28.52 -6.95
C PRO A 144 1.91 -28.68 -7.84
N TRP A 145 1.83 -28.32 -9.12
CA TRP A 145 2.95 -28.43 -10.05
C TRP A 145 4.05 -27.46 -9.69
N PHE A 146 3.69 -26.22 -9.35
CA PHE A 146 4.66 -25.22 -8.91
C PHE A 146 5.38 -25.68 -7.63
N VAL A 147 4.63 -26.19 -6.65
CA VAL A 147 5.19 -26.65 -5.37
C VAL A 147 6.13 -27.84 -5.57
N GLU A 148 5.75 -28.82 -6.39
CA GLU A 148 6.58 -30.01 -6.65
C GLU A 148 7.86 -29.68 -7.44
N GLU A 149 7.77 -28.83 -8.46
CA GLU A 149 8.92 -28.48 -9.30
C GLU A 149 9.90 -27.50 -8.64
N ASN A 150 9.46 -26.75 -7.62
CA ASN A 150 10.24 -25.68 -7.00
C ASN A 150 10.37 -25.85 -5.48
N ALA A 151 10.34 -27.09 -4.99
CA ALA A 151 10.35 -27.40 -3.55
C ALA A 151 11.51 -26.74 -2.77
N GLU A 152 12.64 -26.49 -3.43
CA GLU A 152 13.80 -25.80 -2.87
C GLU A 152 13.59 -24.30 -2.59
N LEU A 153 12.61 -23.66 -3.24
CA LEU A 153 12.27 -22.25 -3.00
C LEU A 153 11.47 -22.08 -1.71
N PHE A 154 10.93 -23.17 -1.18
CA PHE A 154 10.13 -23.18 0.04
C PHE A 154 11.01 -23.35 1.28
N GLU A 155 10.45 -22.94 2.41
CA GLU A 155 11.01 -23.22 3.72
C GLU A 155 10.95 -24.73 4.04
N ASP A 156 11.81 -25.20 4.94
CA ASP A 156 11.90 -26.62 5.26
C ASP A 156 10.70 -27.12 6.08
N GLU A 157 10.05 -26.24 6.83
CA GLU A 157 8.91 -26.54 7.69
C GLU A 157 7.74 -25.59 7.42
N ALA A 158 6.51 -26.11 7.53
CA ALA A 158 5.32 -25.29 7.41
C ALA A 158 5.20 -24.33 8.59
N ARG A 159 4.89 -23.06 8.31
CA ARG A 159 4.65 -22.03 9.31
C ARG A 159 3.37 -21.25 9.03
N LYS A 160 2.97 -20.41 9.98
CA LYS A 160 1.85 -19.49 9.76
C LYS A 160 2.24 -18.41 8.76
N CYS A 161 1.45 -18.28 7.71
CA CYS A 161 1.52 -17.17 6.77
C CYS A 161 1.12 -15.87 7.49
N GLY A 162 1.97 -14.86 7.43
CA GLY A 162 1.76 -13.54 7.99
C GLY A 162 0.68 -12.73 7.28
N ASN A 163 0.18 -13.20 6.13
CA ASN A 163 -0.91 -12.56 5.39
C ASN A 163 -2.29 -13.19 5.68
N CYS A 164 -2.45 -14.50 5.48
CA CYS A 164 -3.74 -15.18 5.68
C CYS A 164 -3.86 -15.92 7.03
N GLY A 165 -2.76 -16.15 7.75
CA GLY A 165 -2.74 -16.85 9.03
C GLY A 165 -2.73 -18.38 8.95
N GLU A 166 -2.91 -18.95 7.76
CA GLU A 166 -2.90 -20.40 7.55
C GLU A 166 -1.50 -21.00 7.76
N THR A 167 -1.45 -22.25 8.22
CA THR A 167 -0.18 -22.99 8.33
C THR A 167 0.10 -23.70 7.02
N LYS A 168 1.10 -23.22 6.29
CA LYS A 168 1.47 -23.67 4.93
C LYS A 168 2.98 -23.70 4.79
N LEU A 169 3.45 -24.44 3.79
CA LEU A 169 4.84 -24.34 3.36
C LEU A 169 4.99 -23.02 2.59
N CYS A 170 5.70 -22.06 3.17
CA CYS A 170 5.86 -20.73 2.58
C CYS A 170 7.16 -20.67 1.76
N LEU A 171 7.19 -19.83 0.74
CA LEU A 171 8.40 -19.44 0.03
C LEU A 171 9.35 -18.72 1.00
N ARG A 172 10.65 -18.93 0.81
CA ARG A 172 11.68 -18.21 1.57
C ARG A 172 11.60 -16.71 1.27
N GLU A 173 12.01 -15.89 2.24
CA GLU A 173 11.92 -14.42 2.16
C GLU A 173 12.63 -13.85 0.92
N GLU A 174 13.73 -14.46 0.49
CA GLU A 174 14.48 -14.06 -0.70
C GLU A 174 13.74 -14.22 -2.04
N TYR A 175 12.63 -14.97 -2.05
CA TYR A 175 11.78 -15.22 -3.22
C TYR A 175 10.40 -14.56 -3.15
N CYS A 176 10.15 -13.72 -2.13
CA CYS A 176 8.83 -13.11 -1.87
C CYS A 176 8.66 -11.69 -2.43
#